data_AF-A0A9X0A708-F1
#
_entry.id   AF-A0A9X0A708-F1
#
_cell.length_a   1.000
_cell.length_b   1.000
_cell.length_c   1.000
_cell.angle_alpha   90.00
_cell.angle_beta   90.00
_cell.angle_gamma   90.00
#
_symmetry.space_group_name_H-M   'P 1'
#
loop_
_entity.id
_entity.type
_entity.pdbx_description
1 polymer ?
#
loop_
_entity_poly.entity_id
_entity_poly.type
_entity_poly.pdbx_seq_one_letter_code
_entity_poly.pdbx_strand_id
1 'polypeptide(L)'
;MFAVICWTSKNGVALEREELEVQSSSKYVVMNGGKQEAGAAVSMVFRKEIWGGIIQSIHDSKKDAEEGFKREISGVQDNVEEACQSEEDASKLGKRQRKRKNFGKEFELGESEEELDATDDKDKDVFLLTKSKFEDSNC
;
A
#
# COMPACT_ATOMS: atom_id res chain seq x y z
N MET A 1 -28.70 4.23 -8.66
CA MET A 1 -27.57 3.37 -8.29
C MET A 1 -26.73 4.03 -7.21
N PHE A 2 -26.52 3.30 -6.13
CA PHE A 2 -25.75 3.66 -4.94
C PHE A 2 -24.66 2.61 -4.72
N ALA A 3 -23.62 2.96 -4.00
CA ALA A 3 -22.56 2.03 -3.59
C ALA A 3 -22.19 2.27 -2.13
N VAL A 4 -21.83 1.20 -1.44
CA VAL A 4 -21.10 1.29 -0.17
C VAL A 4 -19.63 1.43 -0.52
N ILE A 5 -18.99 2.48 -0.01
CA ILE A 5 -17.59 2.78 -0.28
C ILE A 5 -16.83 2.73 1.04
N CYS A 6 -15.70 2.03 1.05
CA CYS A 6 -14.70 2.14 2.08
C CYS A 6 -13.69 3.22 1.67
N TRP A 7 -13.68 4.34 2.38
CA TRP A 7 -12.70 5.41 2.23
C TRP A 7 -11.40 5.02 2.92
N THR A 8 -10.30 5.11 2.19
CA THR A 8 -8.97 4.68 2.64
C THR A 8 -7.95 5.80 2.62
N SER A 9 -8.22 6.90 1.90
CA SER A 9 -7.29 8.02 1.80
C SER A 9 -7.98 9.36 1.61
N LYS A 10 -7.27 10.41 2.03
CA LYS A 10 -7.64 11.81 1.90
C LYS A 10 -6.43 12.62 1.45
N ASN A 11 -6.57 13.33 0.33
CA ASN A 11 -5.51 14.08 -0.35
C ASN A 11 -4.23 13.23 -0.60
N GLY A 12 -4.41 11.94 -0.89
CA GLY A 12 -3.31 10.99 -1.11
C GLY A 12 -2.65 10.48 0.17
N VAL A 13 -3.10 10.90 1.36
CA VAL A 13 -2.65 10.37 2.65
C VAL A 13 -3.61 9.30 3.12
N ALA A 14 -3.09 8.15 3.57
CA ALA A 14 -3.92 7.08 4.12
C ALA A 14 -4.66 7.55 5.38
N LEU A 15 -5.93 7.17 5.51
CA LEU A 15 -6.68 7.39 6.74
C LEU A 15 -6.19 6.43 7.83
N GLU A 16 -6.17 6.89 9.08
CA GLU A 16 -5.81 6.05 10.23
C GLU A 16 -6.84 4.93 10.45
N ARG A 17 -8.10 5.20 10.10
CA ARG A 17 -9.20 4.24 10.12
C ARG A 17 -9.99 4.33 8.83
N GLU A 18 -10.40 3.17 8.35
CA GLU A 18 -11.30 3.05 7.20
C GLU A 18 -12.68 3.60 7.58
N GLU A 19 -13.23 4.46 6.72
CA GLU A 19 -14.57 5.02 6.89
C GLU A 19 -15.50 4.44 5.83
N LEU A 20 -16.58 3.81 6.28
CA LEU A 20 -17.59 3.27 5.39
C LEU A 20 -18.68 4.34 5.15
N GLU A 21 -19.13 4.52 3.90
CA GLU A 21 -20.22 5.43 3.57
C GLU A 21 -21.05 4.94 2.38
N VAL A 22 -22.37 5.19 2.40
CA VAL A 22 -23.24 5.00 1.23
C VAL A 22 -23.20 6.24 0.35
N GLN A 23 -22.78 6.09 -0.91
CA GLN A 23 -22.75 7.17 -1.88
C GLN A 23 -23.53 6.89 -3.15
N SER A 24 -24.08 7.95 -3.74
CA SER A 24 -24.63 7.91 -5.09
C SER A 24 -23.51 7.76 -6.12
N SER A 25 -23.72 6.94 -7.14
CA SER A 25 -22.81 6.79 -8.30
C SER A 25 -22.42 8.11 -8.97
N SER A 26 -23.23 9.15 -8.85
CA SER A 26 -22.94 10.49 -9.38
C SER A 26 -21.95 11.32 -8.55
N LYS A 27 -21.55 10.85 -7.36
CA LYS A 27 -20.67 11.60 -6.43
C LYS A 27 -19.21 11.22 -6.53
N TYR A 28 -18.90 10.06 -7.10
CA TYR A 28 -17.55 9.55 -7.22
C TYR A 28 -17.24 9.14 -8.66
N VAL A 29 -15.96 8.95 -8.94
CA VAL A 29 -15.45 8.50 -10.23
C VAL A 29 -14.68 7.20 -10.02
N VAL A 30 -14.95 6.19 -10.84
CA VAL A 30 -14.21 4.93 -10.84
C VAL A 30 -12.90 5.09 -11.61
N MET A 31 -11.78 4.75 -10.98
CA MET A 31 -10.43 4.94 -11.56
C MET A 31 -10.01 3.80 -12.49
N ASN A 32 -10.54 2.59 -12.29
CA ASN A 32 -10.18 1.38 -13.05
C ASN A 32 -10.96 1.27 -14.38
N GLY A 33 -10.79 2.25 -15.27
CA GLY A 33 -11.41 2.20 -16.61
C GLY A 33 -12.94 2.36 -16.60
N GLY A 34 -13.50 2.96 -15.55
CA GLY A 34 -14.93 3.32 -15.46
C GLY A 34 -15.88 2.15 -15.17
N LYS A 35 -15.39 0.91 -15.10
CA LYS A 35 -16.23 -0.25 -14.79
C LYS A 35 -16.58 -0.26 -13.30
N GLN A 36 -17.85 -0.03 -12.98
CA GLN A 36 -18.34 -0.04 -11.61
C GLN A 36 -18.55 -1.49 -11.14
N GLU A 37 -17.65 -1.97 -10.29
CA GLU A 37 -17.73 -3.30 -9.67
C GLU A 37 -17.17 -3.26 -8.24
N ALA A 38 -17.51 -4.25 -7.42
CA ALA A 38 -16.92 -4.40 -6.09
C ALA A 38 -15.39 -4.59 -6.21
N GLY A 39 -14.64 -3.94 -5.32
CA GLY A 39 -13.18 -3.84 -5.37
C GLY A 39 -12.64 -2.76 -6.30
N ALA A 40 -13.49 -2.05 -7.06
CA ALA A 40 -13.02 -0.97 -7.92
C ALA A 40 -12.58 0.25 -7.09
N ALA A 41 -11.43 0.82 -7.46
CA ALA A 41 -10.93 2.05 -6.86
C ALA A 41 -11.75 3.26 -7.31
N VAL A 42 -12.10 4.13 -6.37
CA VAL A 42 -12.91 5.33 -6.61
C VAL A 42 -12.25 6.56 -6.03
N SER A 43 -12.55 7.71 -6.63
CA SER A 43 -12.20 9.02 -6.11
C SER A 43 -13.42 9.92 -6.03
N MET A 44 -13.51 10.75 -4.98
CA MET A 44 -14.53 11.77 -4.80
C MET A 44 -13.88 13.08 -4.40
N VAL A 45 -14.28 14.19 -5.02
CA VAL A 45 -13.87 15.53 -4.60
C VAL A 45 -14.96 16.12 -3.71
N PHE A 46 -14.62 16.41 -2.46
CA PHE A 46 -15.53 17.02 -1.50
C PHE A 46 -14.83 18.15 -0.74
N ARG A 47 -15.40 19.35 -0.72
CA ARG A 47 -14.87 20.52 0.00
C ARG A 47 -13.38 20.82 -0.27
N LYS A 48 -12.95 20.73 -1.54
CA LYS A 48 -11.55 20.89 -1.99
C LYS A 48 -10.59 19.79 -1.52
N GLU A 49 -11.11 18.70 -0.98
CA GLU A 49 -10.34 17.52 -0.60
C GLU A 49 -10.65 16.38 -1.55
N ILE A 50 -9.64 15.59 -1.87
CA ILE A 50 -9.76 14.40 -2.72
C ILE A 50 -9.81 13.18 -1.81
N TRP A 51 -10.94 12.49 -1.80
CA TRP A 51 -11.12 11.24 -1.09
C TRP A 51 -10.86 10.09 -2.05
N GLY A 52 -10.11 9.09 -1.59
CA GLY A 52 -9.85 7.85 -2.29
C GLY A 52 -10.41 6.68 -1.51
N GLY A 53 -11.05 5.75 -2.21
CA GLY A 53 -11.70 4.61 -1.58
C GLY A 53 -11.89 3.44 -2.53
N ILE A 54 -12.58 2.42 -2.04
CA ILE A 54 -12.86 1.17 -2.75
C ILE A 54 -14.36 0.88 -2.64
N ILE A 55 -14.99 0.49 -3.74
CA ILE A 55 -16.39 0.03 -3.73
C ILE A 55 -16.47 -1.32 -3.03
N GLN A 56 -17.28 -1.44 -1.99
CA GLN A 56 -17.55 -2.72 -1.32
C GLN A 56 -18.71 -3.45 -1.99
N SER A 57 -19.82 -2.74 -2.19
CA SER A 57 -21.05 -3.30 -2.74
C SER A 57 -21.82 -2.24 -3.55
N ILE A 58 -22.64 -2.68 -4.49
CA ILE A 58 -23.39 -1.82 -5.42
C ILE A 58 -24.86 -2.21 -5.37
N HIS A 59 -25.73 -1.20 -5.33
CA HIS A 59 -27.16 -1.35 -5.12
C HIS A 59 -27.95 -0.41 -6.02
N ASP A 60 -29.15 -0.82 -6.43
CA ASP A 60 -30.00 0.01 -7.29
C ASP A 60 -30.67 1.15 -6.50
N SER A 61 -31.05 0.87 -5.26
CA SER A 61 -31.74 1.80 -4.36
C SER A 61 -30.91 2.18 -3.15
N LYS A 62 -31.16 3.37 -2.60
CA LYS A 62 -30.47 3.85 -1.40
C LYS A 62 -30.80 2.99 -0.17
N LYS A 63 -32.05 2.57 -0.03
CA LYS A 63 -32.51 1.75 1.10
C LYS A 63 -31.77 0.41 1.16
N ASP A 64 -31.61 -0.22 0.00
CA ASP A 64 -30.87 -1.48 -0.13
C ASP A 64 -29.38 -1.28 0.19
N ALA A 65 -28.77 -0.19 -0.28
CA ALA A 65 -27.39 0.15 0.08
C ALA A 65 -27.21 0.40 1.58
N GLU A 66 -28.15 1.09 2.23
CA GLU A 66 -28.13 1.32 3.67
C GLU A 66 -28.29 0.01 4.46
N GLU A 67 -29.01 -0.98 3.93
CA GLU A 67 -29.10 -2.32 4.53
C GLU A 67 -27.80 -3.13 4.34
N GLY A 68 -27.16 -3.05 3.17
CA GLY A 68 -25.83 -3.59 2.93
C GLY A 68 -24.79 -3.00 3.89
N PHE A 69 -24.79 -1.67 4.01
CA PHE A 69 -23.95 -0.92 4.94
C PHE A 69 -24.11 -1.37 6.40
N LYS A 70 -25.35 -1.58 6.86
CA LYS A 70 -25.61 -2.07 8.22
C LYS A 70 -25.03 -3.45 8.46
N ARG A 71 -25.15 -4.35 7.48
CA ARG A 71 -24.58 -5.71 7.57
C ARG A 71 -23.05 -5.68 7.62
N GLU A 72 -22.43 -4.79 6.85
CA GLU A 72 -20.97 -4.62 6.86
C GLU A 72 -20.49 -4.06 8.21
N ILE A 73 -21.21 -3.11 8.82
CA ILE A 73 -20.85 -2.57 10.14
C ILE A 73 -21.10 -3.57 11.27
N SER A 74 -22.21 -4.32 11.24
CA SER A 74 -22.51 -5.29 12.31
C SER A 74 -21.45 -6.39 12.41
N GLY A 75 -20.91 -6.85 11.28
CA GLY A 75 -19.81 -7.83 11.29
C GLY A 75 -18.48 -7.30 11.82
N VAL A 76 -18.29 -5.98 11.90
CA VAL A 76 -17.09 -5.35 12.46
C VAL A 76 -17.20 -5.21 13.98
N GLN A 77 -18.42 -5.06 14.54
CA GLN A 77 -18.61 -4.91 15.99
C GLN A 77 -18.45 -6.23 16.77
N ASP A 78 -18.65 -7.38 16.14
CA ASP A 78 -18.51 -8.69 16.80
C ASP A 78 -17.04 -9.10 17.10
N ASN A 79 -16.04 -8.30 16.67
CA ASN A 79 -14.61 -8.62 16.87
C ASN A 79 -13.96 -7.92 18.10
N VAL A 80 -14.73 -7.23 18.96
CA VAL A 80 -14.14 -6.46 20.08
C VAL A 80 -14.28 -7.15 21.45
N GLU A 81 -15.04 -8.24 21.59
CA GLU A 81 -15.24 -8.91 22.89
C GLU A 81 -15.06 -10.43 22.90
N GLU A 82 -14.07 -10.98 22.18
CA GLU A 82 -13.66 -12.37 22.46
C GLU A 82 -12.15 -12.57 22.36
N ALA A 83 -11.43 -11.89 23.26
CA ALA A 83 -10.10 -12.31 23.68
C ALA A 83 -10.20 -12.84 25.11
N CYS A 84 -10.44 -14.15 25.25
CA CYS A 84 -9.89 -15.03 26.29
C CYS A 84 -10.68 -16.35 26.37
N GLN A 85 -10.44 -17.26 25.43
CA GLN A 85 -10.25 -18.67 25.75
C GLN A 85 -9.51 -19.36 24.61
N SER A 86 -8.67 -20.29 25.02
CA SER A 86 -7.46 -20.72 24.38
C SER A 86 -7.63 -22.04 23.63
N GLU A 87 -6.76 -22.21 22.63
CA GLU A 87 -6.20 -23.45 22.10
C GLU A 87 -6.87 -24.10 20.87
N GLU A 88 -5.98 -24.31 19.88
CA GLU A 88 -5.94 -25.38 18.88
C GLU A 88 -7.06 -25.43 17.81
N ASP A 89 -6.78 -24.84 16.64
CA ASP A 89 -6.40 -25.70 15.50
C ASP A 89 -5.74 -24.89 14.37
N ALA A 90 -4.57 -25.37 13.94
CA ALA A 90 -3.78 -24.77 12.88
C ALA A 90 -4.15 -25.43 11.55
N SER A 91 -4.64 -24.66 10.56
CA SER A 91 -4.33 -25.00 9.16
C SER A 91 -4.58 -23.90 8.12
N LYS A 92 -3.44 -23.47 7.54
CA LYS A 92 -3.24 -23.14 6.11
C LYS A 92 -3.83 -21.82 5.57
N LEU A 93 -3.25 -20.70 6.00
CA LEU A 93 -3.15 -19.50 5.15
C LEU A 93 -1.92 -19.61 4.25
N GLY A 94 -2.15 -19.86 2.96
CA GLY A 94 -1.12 -19.93 1.92
C GLY A 94 -0.37 -18.60 1.78
N LYS A 95 0.84 -18.52 2.34
CA LYS A 95 1.76 -17.40 2.13
C LYS A 95 2.32 -17.46 0.70
N ARG A 96 1.96 -16.48 -0.14
CA ARG A 96 2.55 -16.33 -1.49
C ARG A 96 4.02 -15.94 -1.35
N GLN A 97 4.93 -16.83 -1.72
CA GLN A 97 6.37 -16.54 -1.78
C GLN A 97 6.69 -15.68 -3.00
N ARG A 98 7.28 -14.51 -2.78
CA ARG A 98 7.84 -13.66 -3.84
C ARG A 98 9.17 -14.25 -4.29
N LYS A 99 9.30 -14.63 -5.57
CA LYS A 99 10.58 -15.10 -6.14
C LYS A 99 11.63 -13.97 -6.03
N ARG A 100 12.77 -14.26 -5.40
CA ARG A 100 13.95 -13.39 -5.43
C ARG A 100 14.65 -13.54 -6.78
N LYS A 101 15.19 -12.44 -7.31
CA LYS A 101 16.07 -12.45 -8.48
C LYS A 101 17.41 -13.06 -8.04
N ASN A 102 17.85 -14.13 -8.70
CA ASN A 102 19.20 -14.66 -8.54
C ASN A 102 20.11 -13.95 -9.55
N PHE A 103 21.20 -13.37 -9.06
CA PHE A 103 22.34 -13.01 -9.90
C PHE A 103 23.27 -14.23 -9.97
N GLY A 104 23.63 -14.65 -11.18
CA GLY A 104 24.41 -15.84 -11.46
C GLY A 104 25.75 -15.83 -10.74
N LYS A 105 26.05 -16.92 -10.02
CA LYS A 105 27.32 -17.14 -9.36
C LYS A 105 28.19 -17.97 -10.30
N GLU A 106 28.65 -17.35 -11.37
CA GLU A 106 29.65 -17.89 -12.30
C GLU A 106 30.91 -17.03 -12.23
N PHE A 107 31.59 -17.11 -11.09
CA PHE A 107 33.03 -16.91 -11.06
C PHE A 107 33.56 -17.72 -9.88
N GLU A 108 33.93 -18.97 -10.16
CA GLU A 108 34.78 -19.75 -9.27
C GLU A 108 36.18 -19.15 -9.32
N LEU A 109 36.76 -18.87 -8.15
CA LEU A 109 38.20 -18.93 -7.98
C LEU A 109 38.54 -19.21 -6.51
N GLY A 110 39.11 -20.39 -6.30
CA GLY A 110 40.24 -20.59 -5.39
C GLY A 110 39.93 -20.69 -3.90
N GLU A 111 39.91 -21.92 -3.42
CA GLU A 111 40.17 -22.30 -2.03
C GLU A 111 41.53 -21.76 -1.56
N SER A 112 41.59 -21.17 -0.36
CA SER A 112 42.53 -21.55 0.71
C SER A 112 42.41 -20.58 1.90
N GLU A 113 42.41 -21.18 3.09
CA GLU A 113 42.36 -20.58 4.42
C GLU A 113 43.63 -19.79 4.78
N GLU A 114 43.66 -19.30 6.04
CA GLU A 114 44.76 -18.67 6.79
C GLU A 114 44.79 -17.13 6.70
N GLU A 115 44.40 -16.41 7.75
CA GLU A 115 45.02 -16.20 9.09
C GLU A 115 45.85 -14.90 9.11
N LEU A 116 45.44 -14.03 10.03
CA LEU A 116 46.10 -12.90 10.72
C LEU A 116 47.48 -12.42 10.20
N ASP A 117 47.67 -11.11 10.03
CA ASP A 117 48.29 -10.28 11.09
C ASP A 117 48.33 -8.77 10.75
N ALA A 118 48.53 -7.97 11.79
CA ALA A 118 48.44 -6.51 11.84
C ALA A 118 49.70 -5.74 11.37
N THR A 119 49.59 -4.40 11.46
CA THR A 119 50.61 -3.31 11.38
C THR A 119 50.83 -2.71 9.99
N ASP A 120 51.08 -1.42 9.77
CA ASP A 120 50.99 -0.14 10.50
C ASP A 120 51.35 0.93 9.45
N ASP A 121 50.77 2.13 9.58
CA ASP A 121 51.27 3.43 9.08
C ASP A 121 51.48 3.73 7.56
N LYS A 122 50.73 4.74 7.08
CA LYS A 122 51.22 6.06 6.56
C LYS A 122 50.35 6.70 5.47
N ASP A 123 49.83 7.87 5.81
CA ASP A 123 49.71 9.10 5.01
C ASP A 123 49.27 9.00 3.53
N LYS A 124 48.12 9.60 3.21
CA LYS A 124 48.10 10.91 2.50
C LYS A 124 46.69 11.48 2.30
N ASP A 125 46.60 12.70 2.80
CA ASP A 125 45.67 13.79 2.58
C ASP A 125 44.80 13.81 1.31
N VAL A 126 43.51 14.14 1.56
CA VAL A 126 42.79 15.33 1.04
C VAL A 126 43.06 15.70 -0.42
N PHE A 127 42.04 15.69 -1.27
CA PHE A 127 41.66 16.89 -2.05
C PHE A 127 40.20 16.84 -2.50
N LEU A 128 39.45 17.83 -2.02
CA LEU A 128 38.18 18.32 -2.53
C LEU A 128 38.28 18.61 -4.04
N LEU A 129 37.24 18.29 -4.81
CA LEU A 129 36.85 19.19 -5.89
C LEU A 129 35.32 19.16 -6.14
N THR A 130 34.70 20.18 -5.56
CA THR A 130 33.38 20.73 -5.83
C THR A 130 33.24 21.27 -7.26
N LYS A 131 32.00 21.15 -7.77
CA LYS A 131 31.28 22.04 -8.71
C LYS A 131 31.94 22.32 -10.08
N SER A 132 31.36 21.75 -11.13
CA SER A 132 31.40 22.36 -12.47
C SER A 132 30.10 23.13 -12.74
N LYS A 133 30.25 24.44 -12.78
CA LYS A 133 29.30 25.47 -13.21
C LYS A 133 29.15 25.36 -14.74
N PHE A 134 27.92 25.27 -15.26
CA PHE A 134 27.67 25.46 -16.69
C PHE A 134 27.20 26.91 -16.85
N GLU A 135 28.14 27.77 -17.27
CA GLU A 135 27.86 29.15 -17.69
C GLU A 135 27.64 29.17 -19.20
N ASP A 136 26.81 30.14 -19.58
CA ASP A 136 26.24 30.43 -20.89
C ASP A 136 27.24 30.51 -22.04
N SER A 137 26.75 30.21 -23.25
CA SER A 137 27.38 30.70 -24.48
C SER A 137 26.29 31.20 -25.44
N ASN A 138 26.25 32.52 -25.57
CA ASN A 138 25.70 33.24 -26.70
C ASN A 138 26.36 32.78 -28.01
N CYS A 139 25.54 32.46 -29.02
CA CYS A 139 25.67 32.93 -30.41
C CYS A 139 24.30 32.84 -31.06
#